data_AF-A0AAV0NXV7-F1
#
_entry.id   AF-A0AAV0NXV7-F1
#
_cell.length_a   1.000
_cell.length_b   1.000
_cell.length_c   1.000
_cell.angle_alpha   90.00
_cell.angle_beta   90.00
_cell.angle_gamma   90.00
#
_symmetry.space_group_name_H-M   'P 1'
#
loop_
_entity.id
_entity.type
_entity.pdbx_description
1 polymer ?
#
loop_
_entity_poly.entity_id
_entity_poly.type
_entity_poly.pdbx_seq_one_letter_code
_entity_poly.pdbx_strand_id
1 'polypeptide(L)'
;MYTVEFQKRGLPHIHLLVWLAEEDKLRTTADIDAVLSAELPNPEVDPLGYDSVVKYMLHGPCGGANANAPCMRDKKNSRKDKCSKHFPKDFNSATTFDKSGCAIYRRRDSGIQVQKGVQF
;
A
#
# COMPACT_ATOMS: atom_id res chain seq x y z
N MET A 1 -7.54 -7.87 20.13
CA MET A 1 -7.76 -6.45 20.46
C MET A 1 -7.79 -5.69 19.14
N TYR A 2 -8.77 -4.80 18.94
CA TYR A 2 -8.82 -3.96 17.75
C TYR A 2 -9.17 -2.52 18.14
N THR A 3 -8.63 -1.56 17.39
CA THR A 3 -8.98 -0.14 17.49
C THR A 3 -9.40 0.33 16.11
N VAL A 4 -10.52 1.03 16.04
CA VAL A 4 -11.01 1.65 14.79
C VAL A 4 -10.74 3.14 14.87
N GLU A 5 -10.02 3.67 13.89
CA GLU A 5 -9.74 5.09 13.75
C GLU A 5 -10.25 5.58 12.39
N PHE A 6 -10.77 6.81 12.34
CA PHE A 6 -11.18 7.41 11.08
C PHE A 6 -10.00 8.16 10.47
N GLN A 7 -9.54 7.71 9.30
CA GLN A 7 -8.52 8.46 8.58
C GLN A 7 -9.09 9.80 8.09
N LYS A 8 -8.23 10.78 7.80
CA LYS A 8 -8.59 12.12 7.25
C LYS A 8 -9.42 12.09 5.95
N ARG A 9 -9.70 10.90 5.40
CA ARG A 9 -10.50 10.65 4.20
C ARG A 9 -11.84 9.94 4.50
N GLY A 10 -12.25 9.86 5.77
CA GLY A 10 -13.55 9.35 6.20
C GLY A 10 -13.69 7.84 6.22
N LEU A 11 -12.66 7.09 5.82
CA LEU A 11 -12.68 5.63 5.87
C LEU A 11 -12.25 5.12 7.25
N PRO A 12 -12.94 4.11 7.80
CA PRO A 12 -12.50 3.42 8.99
C PRO A 12 -11.21 2.66 8.68
N HIS A 13 -10.17 2.93 9.45
CA HIS A 13 -8.92 2.20 9.48
C HIS A 13 -8.86 1.39 10.76
N ILE A 14 -8.62 0.10 10.62
CA ILE A 14 -8.63 -0.83 11.75
C ILE A 14 -7.18 -1.19 12.07
N HIS A 15 -6.77 -0.93 13.30
CA HIS A 15 -5.60 -1.55 13.90
C HIS A 15 -6.05 -2.84 14.58
N LEU A 16 -5.75 -3.99 13.97
CA LEU A 16 -6.10 -5.31 14.51
C LEU A 16 -4.83 -6.05 14.93
N LEU A 17 -4.77 -6.51 16.17
CA LEU A 17 -3.74 -7.43 16.63
C LEU A 17 -4.30 -8.86 16.68
N VAL A 18 -3.70 -9.74 15.89
CA VAL A 18 -4.03 -11.17 15.79
C VAL A 18 -2.89 -11.98 16.37
N TRP A 19 -3.19 -12.92 17.27
CA TRP A 19 -2.25 -13.91 17.75
C TRP A 19 -2.56 -15.23 17.05
N LEU A 20 -1.57 -15.75 16.33
CA LEU A 20 -1.67 -17.02 15.64
C LEU A 20 -1.25 -18.16 16.57
N ALA A 21 -1.88 -19.34 16.41
CA ALA A 21 -1.43 -20.56 17.07
C ALA A 21 -0.01 -20.92 16.61
N GLU A 22 0.69 -21.78 17.36
CA GLU A 22 2.11 -22.08 17.09
C GLU A 22 2.30 -22.71 15.70
N GLU A 23 1.35 -23.55 15.29
CA GLU A 23 1.27 -24.19 13.98
C GLU A 23 1.01 -23.20 12.83
N ASP A 24 0.36 -22.06 13.11
CA ASP A 24 -0.02 -21.05 12.11
C ASP A 24 0.97 -19.88 12.03
N LYS A 25 2.03 -19.88 12.86
CA LYS A 25 3.01 -18.79 12.87
C LYS A 25 3.71 -18.67 11.51
N LEU A 26 3.64 -17.47 10.95
CA LEU A 26 4.38 -17.08 9.75
C LEU A 26 5.86 -16.86 10.11
N ARG A 27 6.71 -17.86 9.86
CA ARG A 27 8.13 -17.82 10.26
C ARG A 27 9.06 -17.43 9.11
N THR A 28 8.60 -17.60 7.88
CA THR A 28 9.37 -17.31 6.68
C THR A 28 8.70 -16.20 5.85
N THR A 29 9.48 -15.57 4.97
CA THR A 29 8.91 -14.62 4.00
C THR A 29 7.95 -15.31 3.03
N ALA A 30 8.13 -16.60 2.76
CA ALA A 30 7.19 -17.39 1.96
C ALA A 30 5.84 -17.58 2.68
N ASP A 31 5.85 -17.81 4.00
CA ASP A 31 4.62 -17.89 4.79
C ASP A 31 3.87 -16.55 4.75
N ILE A 32 4.61 -15.44 4.93
CA ILE A 32 4.05 -14.08 4.82
C ILE A 32 3.44 -13.87 3.44
N ASP A 33 4.18 -14.19 2.38
CA ASP A 33 3.74 -14.04 0.99
C ASP A 33 2.53 -14.93 0.64
N ALA A 34 2.29 -16.01 1.37
CA ALA A 34 1.13 -16.88 1.18
C ALA A 34 -0.17 -16.24 1.69
N VAL A 35 -0.08 -15.34 2.68
CA VAL A 35 -1.25 -14.74 3.34
C VAL A 35 -1.36 -13.22 3.16
N LEU A 36 -0.26 -12.55 2.80
CA LEU A 36 -0.19 -11.11 2.60
C LEU A 36 0.46 -10.77 1.25
N SER A 37 -0.15 -9.85 0.52
CA SER A 37 0.46 -9.23 -0.65
C SER A 37 0.05 -7.77 -0.76
N ALA A 38 0.89 -6.95 -1.41
CA ALA A 38 0.61 -5.56 -1.72
C ALA A 38 0.28 -5.38 -3.21
N GLU A 39 -0.59 -6.23 -3.72
CA GLU A 39 -0.93 -6.35 -5.14
C GLU A 39 -2.32 -5.77 -5.45
N LEU A 40 -2.54 -5.39 -6.71
CA LEU A 40 -3.89 -5.11 -7.19
C LEU A 40 -4.62 -6.44 -7.42
N PRO A 41 -5.86 -6.61 -6.91
CA PRO A 41 -6.68 -7.76 -7.28
C PRO A 41 -6.87 -7.84 -8.80
N ASN A 42 -7.01 -9.05 -9.34
CA ASN A 42 -7.30 -9.20 -10.76
C ASN A 42 -8.78 -8.81 -11.01
N PRO A 43 -9.07 -7.83 -11.88
CA PRO A 43 -10.44 -7.35 -12.10
C PRO A 43 -11.39 -8.42 -12.69
N GLU A 44 -10.87 -9.46 -13.33
CA GLU A 44 -11.68 -10.57 -13.86
C GLU A 44 -12.01 -11.62 -12.79
N VAL A 45 -11.12 -11.81 -11.81
CA VAL A 45 -11.27 -12.83 -10.75
C VAL A 45 -11.94 -12.27 -9.50
N ASP A 46 -11.59 -11.04 -9.12
CA ASP A 46 -12.12 -10.33 -7.96
C ASP A 46 -12.41 -8.85 -8.31
N PRO A 47 -13.49 -8.57 -9.06
CA PRO A 47 -13.85 -7.21 -9.47
C PRO A 47 -14.18 -6.30 -8.27
N LEU A 48 -14.83 -6.84 -7.23
CA LEU A 48 -15.21 -6.06 -6.05
C LEU A 48 -13.99 -5.65 -5.22
N GLY A 49 -13.04 -6.56 -5.03
CA GLY A 49 -11.77 -6.25 -4.38
C GLY A 49 -10.97 -5.25 -5.19
N TYR A 50 -10.90 -5.41 -6.52
CA TYR A 50 -10.23 -4.47 -7.41
C TYR A 50 -10.81 -3.05 -7.27
N ASP A 51 -12.13 -2.90 -7.42
CA ASP A 51 -12.81 -1.60 -7.30
C ASP A 51 -12.56 -0.94 -5.94
N SER A 52 -12.61 -1.74 -4.88
CA SER A 52 -12.38 -1.27 -3.51
C SER A 52 -10.94 -0.77 -3.32
N VAL A 53 -9.95 -1.53 -3.77
CA VAL A 53 -8.53 -1.17 -3.67
C VAL A 53 -8.23 0.08 -4.51
N VAL A 54 -8.72 0.13 -5.75
CA VAL A 54 -8.52 1.26 -6.68
C VAL A 54 -9.08 2.55 -6.08
N LYS A 55 -10.32 2.49 -5.59
CA LYS A 55 -11.01 3.66 -5.06
C LYS A 55 -10.36 4.14 -3.77
N TYR A 56 -10.12 3.24 -2.82
CA TYR A 56 -9.86 3.62 -1.44
C TYR A 56 -8.40 3.45 -0.98
N MET A 57 -7.67 2.48 -1.51
CA MET A 57 -6.34 2.08 -1.00
C MET A 57 -5.18 2.62 -1.83
N LEU A 58 -5.43 3.05 -3.08
CA LEU A 58 -4.37 3.62 -3.91
C LEU A 58 -3.99 5.05 -3.53
N HIS A 59 -2.67 5.29 -3.54
CA HIS A 59 -2.11 6.63 -3.41
C HIS A 59 -2.68 7.54 -4.51
N GLY A 60 -3.10 8.75 -4.11
CA GLY A 60 -3.63 9.72 -5.06
C GLY A 60 -2.53 10.32 -5.94
N PRO A 61 -2.91 11.08 -6.98
CA PRO A 61 -1.95 11.85 -7.77
C PRO A 61 -1.03 12.69 -6.88
N CYS A 62 0.26 12.68 -7.18
CA CYS A 62 1.28 13.50 -6.54
C CYS A 62 2.43 13.77 -7.53
N GLY A 63 3.50 14.44 -7.11
CA GLY A 63 4.58 14.83 -8.02
C GLY A 63 4.10 15.86 -9.03
N GLY A 64 4.53 15.71 -10.29
CA GLY A 64 4.10 16.57 -11.39
C GLY A 64 2.59 16.55 -11.63
N ALA A 65 1.91 15.45 -11.33
CA ALA A 65 0.46 15.33 -11.51
C ALA A 65 -0.34 16.11 -10.45
N ASN A 66 0.22 16.35 -9.26
CA ASN A 66 -0.40 17.16 -8.21
C ASN A 66 0.63 17.63 -7.17
N ALA A 67 1.21 18.81 -7.39
CA ALA A 67 2.17 19.42 -6.48
C ALA A 67 1.56 19.87 -5.13
N ASN A 68 0.23 19.98 -5.03
CA ASN A 68 -0.47 20.42 -3.83
C ASN A 68 -0.85 19.28 -2.88
N ALA A 69 -0.63 18.02 -3.30
CA ALA A 69 -0.91 16.84 -2.50
C ALA A 69 -0.16 16.91 -1.15
N PRO A 70 -0.75 16.44 -0.03
CA PRO A 70 -0.13 16.55 1.29
C PRO A 70 1.28 15.95 1.39
N CYS A 71 1.55 14.86 0.65
CA CYS A 71 2.87 14.23 0.57
C CYS A 71 3.93 15.06 -0.18
N MET A 72 3.52 16.10 -0.89
CA MET A 72 4.42 17.02 -1.60
C MET A 72 4.77 18.26 -0.77
N ARG A 73 4.06 18.48 0.36
CA ARG A 73 4.24 19.67 1.22
C ARG A 73 5.42 19.55 2.19
N ASP A 74 6.06 18.39 2.27
CA ASP A 74 7.20 18.18 3.17
C ASP A 74 8.46 18.85 2.59
N LYS A 75 8.77 20.04 3.12
CA LYS A 75 9.84 20.93 2.65
C LYS A 75 11.26 20.42 2.97
N LYS A 76 11.41 19.29 3.67
CA LYS A 76 12.72 18.69 3.98
C LYS A 76 13.45 18.15 2.75
N ASN A 77 12.70 17.88 1.68
CA ASN A 77 13.27 17.48 0.41
C ASN A 77 13.25 18.72 -0.49
N SER A 78 14.39 19.30 -0.82
CA SER A 78 14.51 20.46 -1.74
C SER A 78 14.03 20.17 -3.19
N ARG A 79 13.35 19.03 -3.40
CA ARG A 79 12.88 18.48 -4.66
C ARG A 79 11.34 18.42 -4.65
N LYS A 80 10.70 19.48 -5.18
CA LYS A 80 9.23 19.62 -5.31
C LYS A 80 8.58 18.55 -6.20
N ASP A 81 9.36 17.77 -6.92
CA ASP A 81 8.95 16.72 -7.85
C ASP A 81 8.89 15.33 -7.20
N LYS A 82 9.45 15.15 -5.99
CA LYS A 82 9.51 13.83 -5.32
C LYS A 82 8.53 13.71 -4.17
N CYS A 83 7.66 12.70 -4.23
CA CYS A 83 6.74 12.35 -3.14
C CYS A 83 7.52 11.95 -1.87
N SER A 84 7.21 12.57 -0.73
CA SER A 84 7.87 12.26 0.56
C SER A 84 7.58 10.85 1.07
N LYS A 85 6.58 10.18 0.50
CA LYS A 85 6.24 8.76 0.77
C LYS A 85 6.82 7.80 -0.26
N HIS A 86 7.58 8.31 -1.24
CA HIS A 86 8.27 7.54 -2.28
C HIS A 86 7.30 6.70 -3.14
N PHE A 87 6.26 7.35 -3.68
CA PHE A 87 5.38 6.74 -4.69
C PHE A 87 5.79 7.16 -6.12
N PRO A 88 5.58 6.28 -7.13
CA PRO A 88 5.15 4.89 -6.99
C PRO A 88 6.22 4.03 -6.30
N LYS A 89 5.78 2.96 -5.63
CA LYS A 89 6.68 2.00 -4.98
C LYS A 89 7.22 1.03 -6.02
N ASP A 90 8.47 0.62 -5.88
CA ASP A 90 9.07 -0.39 -6.76
C ASP A 90 8.34 -1.73 -6.65
N PHE A 91 8.42 -2.53 -7.71
CA PHE A 91 7.96 -3.91 -7.66
C PHE A 91 8.93 -4.75 -6.82
N ASN A 92 8.40 -5.79 -6.19
CA ASN A 92 9.17 -6.72 -5.38
C ASN A 92 8.58 -8.13 -5.51
N SER A 93 9.38 -9.11 -5.94
CA SER A 93 8.89 -10.45 -6.24
C SER A 93 8.61 -11.32 -5.01
N ALA A 94 9.17 -10.97 -3.85
CA ALA A 94 8.96 -11.66 -2.58
C ALA A 94 9.10 -10.70 -1.40
N THR A 95 8.44 -10.98 -0.27
CA THR A 95 8.64 -10.15 0.94
C THR A 95 10.10 -10.20 1.39
N THR A 96 10.68 -9.03 1.71
CA THR A 96 12.02 -8.89 2.27
C THR A 96 12.00 -7.98 3.49
N PHE A 97 13.10 -7.92 4.24
CA PHE A 97 13.25 -6.98 5.36
C PHE A 97 14.43 -6.05 5.08
N ASP A 98 14.23 -4.75 5.32
CA ASP A 98 15.34 -3.79 5.24
C ASP A 98 16.29 -3.91 6.44
N LYS A 99 17.36 -3.11 6.41
CA LYS A 99 18.37 -3.09 7.49
C LYS A 99 17.81 -2.66 8.85
N SER A 100 16.63 -2.05 8.88
CA SER A 100 15.93 -1.62 10.09
C SER A 100 14.89 -2.65 10.55
N GLY A 101 14.76 -3.78 9.85
CA GLY A 101 13.78 -4.81 10.16
C GLY A 101 12.37 -4.47 9.66
N CYS A 102 12.20 -3.45 8.82
CA CYS A 102 10.90 -3.15 8.22
C CYS A 102 10.63 -4.10 7.05
N ALA A 103 9.42 -4.67 7.02
CA ALA A 103 8.98 -5.51 5.91
C ALA A 103 8.75 -4.68 4.64
N ILE A 104 9.32 -5.14 3.54
CA ILE A 104 9.02 -4.72 2.17
C ILE A 104 8.24 -5.87 1.54
N TYR A 105 6.92 -5.76 1.54
CA TYR A 105 6.03 -6.83 1.08
C TYR A 105 6.18 -7.14 -0.41
N ARG A 106 5.81 -8.36 -0.79
CA ARG A 106 5.67 -8.75 -2.20
C ARG A 106 4.66 -7.88 -2.94
N ARG A 107 5.09 -7.39 -4.10
CA ARG A 107 4.36 -6.59 -5.06
C ARG A 107 4.83 -6.99 -6.47
N ARG A 108 4.26 -8.05 -7.04
CA ARG A 108 4.64 -8.52 -8.39
C ARG A 108 4.20 -7.53 -9.46
N ASP A 109 4.98 -7.47 -10.54
CA ASP A 109 4.54 -6.78 -11.76
C ASP A 109 3.58 -7.69 -12.53
N SER A 110 2.28 -7.51 -12.29
CA SER A 110 1.22 -8.24 -12.98
C SER A 110 0.81 -7.62 -14.31
N GLY A 111 1.43 -6.48 -14.70
CA GLY A 111 0.99 -5.69 -15.85
C GLY A 111 -0.32 -4.92 -15.65
N ILE A 112 -1.01 -5.09 -14.52
CA ILE A 112 -2.25 -4.37 -14.21
C ILE A 112 -1.91 -2.92 -13.84
N GLN A 113 -2.49 -1.97 -14.57
CA GLN A 113 -2.28 -0.54 -14.37
C GLN A 113 -3.59 0.17 -14.06
N VAL A 114 -3.49 1.19 -13.20
CA VAL A 114 -4.63 2.01 -12.79
C VAL A 114 -4.27 3.48 -12.96
N GLN A 115 -5.09 4.21 -13.69
CA GLN A 115 -4.96 5.66 -13.78
C GLN A 115 -5.92 6.32 -12.79
N LYS A 116 -5.37 7.00 -11.78
CA LYS A 116 -6.16 7.76 -10.81
C LYS A 116 -6.12 9.25 -11.19
N GLY A 117 -7.29 9.84 -11.45
CA GLY A 117 -7.41 11.27 -11.73
C GLY A 117 -7.39 12.11 -10.45
N VAL A 118 -7.24 13.44 -10.61
CA VAL A 118 -7.57 14.40 -9.56
C VAL A 118 -9.09 14.53 -9.56
N GLN A 119 -9.78 13.86 -8.64
CA GLN A 119 -11.20 14.15 -8.41
C GLN A 119 -11.31 15.51 -7.71
N PHE A 120 -12.02 16.44 -8.35
CA PHE A 120 -12.43 17.72 -7.80
C PHE A 120 -13.57 17.53 -6.81
#